data_AF-A0A6V7HSP3-F1
#
_entry.id   AF-A0A6V7HSP3-F1
#
_cell.length_a   1.000
_cell.length_b   1.000
_cell.length_c   1.000
_cell.angle_alpha   90.00
_cell.angle_beta   90.00
_cell.angle_gamma   90.00
#
_symmetry.space_group_name_H-M   'P 1'
#
loop_
_entity.id
_entity.type
_entity.pdbx_description
1 polymer ?
#
loop_
_entity_poly.entity_id
_entity_poly.type
_entity_poly.pdbx_seq_one_letter_code
_entity_poly.pdbx_strand_id
1 'polypeptide(L)'
;INYDDKQWVYCAGLSTADEDIWESVVKAHYENPKKNPNIYEYLGCTKNHSIINKYLKRALDTPVANGSDSSKDAIYDACQSLTSESGEQYNFAINFFTENADITRQ
;
A
#
# COMPACT_ATOMS: atom_id res chain seq x y z
N ILE A 1 19.15 11.40 7.25
CA ILE A 1 18.18 11.17 6.15
C ILE A 1 16.91 11.92 6.54
N ASN A 2 16.61 13.02 5.85
CA ASN A 2 15.38 13.78 6.06
C ASN A 2 14.16 12.99 5.52
N TYR A 3 12.94 13.45 5.77
CA TYR A 3 11.70 12.83 5.30
C TYR A 3 11.70 12.58 3.78
N ASP A 4 12.01 13.63 3.01
CA ASP A 4 12.02 13.59 1.56
C ASP A 4 13.06 12.59 1.02
N ASP A 5 14.23 12.54 1.66
CA ASP A 5 15.28 11.57 1.32
C ASP A 5 14.83 10.13 1.60
N LYS A 6 14.08 9.89 2.70
CA LYS A 6 13.54 8.56 3.01
C LYS A 6 12.50 8.15 1.97
N GLN A 7 11.56 9.04 1.66
CA GLN A 7 10.54 8.80 0.64
C GLN A 7 11.18 8.43 -0.69
N TRP A 8 12.15 9.23 -1.16
CA TRP A 8 12.84 8.97 -2.41
C TRP A 8 13.59 7.62 -2.39
N VAL A 9 14.33 7.32 -1.33
CA VAL A 9 15.09 6.04 -1.22
C VAL A 9 14.15 4.84 -1.23
N TYR A 10 13.06 4.88 -0.45
CA TYR A 10 12.12 3.77 -0.39
C TYR A 10 11.39 3.58 -1.71
N CYS A 11 10.90 4.65 -2.33
CA CYS A 11 10.18 4.53 -3.60
C CYS A 11 11.09 4.13 -4.76
N ALA A 12 12.32 4.65 -4.82
CA ALA A 12 13.30 4.20 -5.80
C ALA A 12 13.59 2.69 -5.66
N GLY A 13 13.79 2.21 -4.43
CA GLY A 13 14.00 0.79 -4.13
C GLY A 13 12.80 -0.07 -4.51
N LEU A 14 11.62 0.27 -3.99
CA LEU A 14 10.38 -0.50 -4.19
C LEU A 14 9.90 -0.48 -5.65
N SER A 15 10.24 0.55 -6.43
CA SER A 15 9.91 0.61 -7.86
C SER A 15 10.60 -0.47 -8.70
N THR A 16 11.73 -1.00 -8.21
CA THR A 16 12.54 -2.04 -8.89
C THR A 16 12.60 -3.35 -8.12
N ALA A 17 12.01 -3.38 -6.91
CA ALA A 17 11.97 -4.55 -6.07
C ALA A 17 11.12 -5.68 -6.68
N ASP A 18 11.57 -6.91 -6.46
CA ASP A 18 10.72 -8.09 -6.65
C ASP A 18 9.74 -8.25 -5.49
N GLU A 19 8.88 -9.27 -5.60
CA GLU A 19 7.84 -9.55 -4.61
C GLU A 19 8.41 -9.92 -3.24
N ASP A 20 9.54 -10.63 -3.18
CA ASP A 20 10.16 -11.08 -1.93
C ASP A 20 10.71 -9.90 -1.13
N ILE A 21 11.38 -8.95 -1.81
CA ILE A 21 11.86 -7.72 -1.20
C ILE A 21 10.67 -6.87 -0.73
N TRP A 22 9.63 -6.72 -1.55
CA TRP A 22 8.44 -5.96 -1.19
C TRP A 22 7.74 -6.54 0.04
N GLU A 23 7.52 -7.86 0.10
CA GLU A 23 6.92 -8.53 1.26
C GLU A 23 7.80 -8.40 2.51
N SER A 24 9.12 -8.43 2.36
CA SER A 24 10.05 -8.23 3.48
C SER A 24 9.89 -6.83 4.09
N VAL A 25 9.67 -5.80 3.27
CA VAL A 25 9.40 -4.43 3.74
C VAL A 25 8.05 -4.35 4.44
N VAL A 26 7.01 -4.96 3.88
CA VAL A 26 5.68 -5.02 4.50
C VAL A 26 5.71 -5.75 5.85
N LYS A 27 6.40 -6.89 5.92
CA LYS A 27 6.57 -7.63 7.16
C LYS A 27 7.31 -6.80 8.22
N ALA A 28 8.41 -6.16 7.84
CA ALA A 28 9.17 -5.30 8.75
C ALA A 28 8.35 -4.11 9.27
N HIS A 29 7.40 -3.60 8.48
CA HIS A 29 6.44 -2.59 8.93
C HIS A 29 5.52 -3.12 10.04
N TYR A 30 4.83 -4.23 9.78
CA TYR A 30 3.86 -4.79 10.73
C TYR A 30 4.53 -5.29 12.02
N GLU A 31 5.77 -5.78 11.95
CA GLU A 31 6.54 -6.20 13.13
C GLU A 31 6.97 -5.02 14.01
N ASN A 32 7.15 -3.82 13.45
CA ASN A 32 7.58 -2.65 14.20
C ASN A 32 7.02 -1.33 13.66
N PRO A 33 5.70 -1.10 13.79
CA PRO A 33 5.03 0.06 13.18
C PRO A 33 5.56 1.40 13.73
N LYS A 34 6.07 1.42 14.97
CA LYS A 34 6.67 2.63 15.58
C LYS A 34 8.00 3.05 14.95
N LYS A 35 8.71 2.13 14.30
CA LYS A 35 10.04 2.39 13.73
C LYS A 35 9.95 3.15 12.42
N ASN A 36 8.93 2.86 11.61
CA ASN A 36 8.65 3.54 10.35
C ASN A 36 7.13 3.72 10.23
N PRO A 37 6.55 4.77 10.83
CA PRO A 37 5.11 4.98 10.79
C PRO A 37 4.61 5.12 9.36
N ASN A 38 5.35 5.78 8.47
CA ASN A 38 4.89 6.18 7.13
C ASN A 38 5.30 5.23 5.99
N ILE A 39 5.79 4.03 6.30
CA ILE A 39 6.26 3.08 5.26
C ILE A 39 5.13 2.63 4.31
N TYR A 40 3.88 2.64 4.77
CA TYR A 40 2.71 2.35 3.91
C TYR A 40 2.62 3.31 2.72
N GLU A 41 3.03 4.57 2.89
CA GLU A 41 3.04 5.60 1.83
C GLU A 41 3.95 5.21 0.66
N TYR A 42 4.95 4.35 0.90
CA TYR A 42 5.94 3.96 -0.11
C TYR A 42 5.61 2.62 -0.77
N LEU A 43 4.68 1.83 -0.23
CA LEU A 43 4.35 0.50 -0.76
C LEU A 43 3.71 0.56 -2.16
N GLY A 44 3.02 1.66 -2.46
CA GLY A 44 2.45 1.96 -3.78
C GLY A 44 3.49 2.30 -4.86
N CYS A 45 4.75 2.55 -4.49
CA CYS A 45 5.82 2.94 -5.42
C CYS A 45 6.28 1.80 -6.35
N THR A 46 5.81 0.56 -6.12
CA THR A 46 6.09 -0.56 -7.03
C THR A 46 5.43 -0.36 -8.40
N LYS A 47 6.12 -0.79 -9.45
CA LYS A 47 5.59 -0.84 -10.82
C LYS A 47 5.02 -2.20 -11.19
N ASN A 48 5.06 -3.17 -10.27
CA ASN A 48 4.57 -4.52 -10.51
C ASN A 48 3.07 -4.61 -10.15
N HIS A 49 2.22 -4.70 -11.17
CA HIS A 49 0.76 -4.79 -11.00
C HIS A 49 0.31 -6.00 -10.17
N SER A 50 1.06 -7.11 -10.17
CA SER A 50 0.75 -8.27 -9.31
C SER A 50 0.91 -7.92 -7.84
N ILE A 51 1.96 -7.17 -7.49
CA ILE A 51 2.20 -6.70 -6.13
C ILE A 51 1.12 -5.68 -5.72
N ILE A 52 0.75 -4.75 -6.61
CA ILE A 52 -0.32 -3.78 -6.34
C ILE A 52 -1.65 -4.50 -6.05
N ASN A 53 -2.02 -5.50 -6.86
CA ASN A 53 -3.22 -6.31 -6.62
C ASN A 53 -3.17 -7.02 -5.26
N LYS A 54 -2.03 -7.62 -4.92
CA LYS A 54 -1.83 -8.28 -3.63
C LYS A 54 -1.95 -7.32 -2.46
N TYR A 55 -1.40 -6.11 -2.61
CA TYR A 55 -1.46 -5.06 -1.61
C TYR A 55 -2.89 -4.60 -1.36
N LEU A 56 -3.63 -4.27 -2.43
CA LEU A 56 -5.02 -3.85 -2.34
C LEU A 56 -5.93 -4.95 -1.77
N LYS A 57 -5.70 -6.21 -2.16
CA LYS A 57 -6.42 -7.34 -1.57
C LYS A 57 -6.14 -7.49 -0.08
N ARG A 58 -4.90 -7.36 0.37
CA ARG A 58 -4.54 -7.40 1.79
C ARG A 58 -5.19 -6.25 2.58
N ALA A 59 -5.32 -5.06 1.97
CA ALA A 59 -6.04 -3.94 2.58
C ALA A 59 -7.54 -4.27 2.76
N LEU A 60 -8.18 -4.88 1.76
CA LEU A 60 -9.58 -5.34 1.85
C LEU A 60 -9.77 -6.47 2.89
N ASP A 61 -8.82 -7.40 2.95
CA ASP A 61 -8.89 -8.56 3.86
C ASP A 61 -8.49 -8.20 5.31
N THR A 62 -8.08 -6.96 5.58
CA THR A 62 -7.71 -6.51 6.93
C THR A 62 -8.95 -6.56 7.84
N PRO A 63 -8.96 -7.37 8.92
CA PRO A 63 -10.15 -7.54 9.76
C PRO A 63 -10.53 -6.23 10.43
N VAL A 64 -11.83 -5.90 10.42
CA VAL A 64 -12.39 -4.80 11.21
C VAL A 64 -12.26 -5.20 12.68
N ALA A 65 -11.17 -4.79 13.33
CA ALA A 65 -10.98 -5.04 14.75
C ALA A 65 -11.96 -4.18 15.55
N ASN A 66 -13.00 -4.83 16.12
CA ASN A 66 -13.98 -4.32 17.09
C ASN A 66 -13.89 -2.81 17.39
N GLY A 67 -14.51 -2.00 16.52
CA GLY A 67 -14.66 -0.56 16.72
C GLY A 67 -13.51 0.34 16.27
N SER A 68 -12.46 -0.21 15.65
CA SER A 68 -11.45 0.59 14.94
C SER A 68 -11.68 0.50 13.43
N ASP A 69 -11.70 1.66 12.76
CA ASP A 69 -11.81 1.82 11.30
C ASP A 69 -10.57 1.29 10.53
N SER A 70 -9.76 0.42 11.14
CA SER A 70 -8.49 -0.14 10.64
C SER A 70 -8.54 -0.68 9.20
N SER A 71 -9.66 -1.26 8.76
CA SER A 71 -9.85 -1.69 7.36
C SER A 71 -10.03 -0.50 6.41
N LYS A 72 -10.77 0.54 6.82
CA LYS A 72 -10.92 1.77 6.03
C LYS A 72 -9.61 2.54 5.98
N ASP A 73 -8.86 2.56 7.08
CA ASP A 73 -7.52 3.16 7.14
C ASP A 73 -6.55 2.43 6.22
N ALA A 74 -6.53 1.09 6.24
CA ALA A 74 -5.68 0.30 5.34
C ALA A 74 -6.01 0.51 3.86
N ILE A 75 -7.30 0.59 3.51
CA ILE A 75 -7.74 0.90 2.14
C ILE A 75 -7.35 2.33 1.76
N TYR A 76 -7.56 3.30 2.66
CA TYR A 76 -7.21 4.70 2.44
C TYR A 76 -5.71 4.87 2.23
N ASP A 77 -4.87 4.27 3.08
CA ASP A 77 -3.41 4.30 2.99
C ASP A 77 -2.92 3.68 1.69
N ALA A 78 -3.48 2.53 1.29
CA ALA A 78 -3.14 1.86 0.04
C ALA A 78 -3.50 2.74 -1.17
N CYS A 79 -4.72 3.31 -1.20
CA CYS A 79 -5.13 4.26 -2.22
C CYS A 79 -4.18 5.46 -2.27
N GLN A 80 -3.92 6.09 -1.12
CA GLN A 80 -3.09 7.29 -1.02
C GLN A 80 -1.69 7.03 -1.60
N SER A 81 -1.06 5.90 -1.24
CA SER A 81 0.28 5.51 -1.72
C SER A 81 0.34 5.29 -3.24
N LEU A 82 -0.76 4.86 -3.86
CA LEU A 82 -0.84 4.63 -5.31
C LEU A 82 -1.12 5.93 -6.08
N THR A 83 -1.81 6.88 -5.46
CA THR A 83 -2.15 8.18 -6.07
C THR A 83 -0.99 9.18 -6.09
N SER A 84 0.04 8.97 -5.25
CA SER A 84 1.20 9.87 -5.16
C SER A 84 2.28 9.66 -6.22
N GLU A 85 2.25 8.54 -6.95
CA GLU A 85 3.39 8.07 -7.76
C GLU A 85 3.19 8.28 -9.28
N SER A 86 1.98 8.04 -9.83
CA SER A 86 1.67 8.28 -11.25
C SER A 86 0.17 8.16 -11.59
N GLY A 87 -0.24 8.70 -12.74
CA GLY A 87 -1.61 8.51 -13.26
C GLY A 87 -1.96 7.05 -13.64
N GLU A 88 -0.97 6.20 -13.87
CA GLU A 88 -1.18 4.78 -14.22
C GLU A 88 -1.58 3.95 -13.00
N GLN A 89 -0.84 4.07 -11.88
CA GLN A 89 -1.17 3.41 -10.62
C GLN A 89 -2.49 3.93 -10.04
N TYR A 90 -2.79 5.21 -10.24
CA TYR A 90 -4.11 5.78 -9.93
C TYR A 90 -5.24 5.07 -10.69
N ASN A 91 -5.12 4.95 -12.02
CA ASN A 91 -6.12 4.27 -12.85
C ASN A 91 -6.25 2.80 -12.48
N PHE A 92 -5.14 2.14 -12.15
CA PHE A 92 -5.13 0.75 -11.69
C PHE A 92 -5.91 0.58 -10.39
N ALA A 93 -5.68 1.44 -9.39
CA ALA A 93 -6.41 1.41 -8.13
C ALA A 93 -7.93 1.61 -8.35
N ILE A 94 -8.31 2.60 -9.17
CA ILE A 94 -9.72 2.86 -9.50
C ILE A 94 -10.37 1.64 -10.17
N ASN A 95 -9.69 1.02 -11.14
CA ASN A 95 -10.19 -0.19 -11.79
C ASN A 95 -10.36 -1.34 -10.79
N PHE A 96 -9.37 -1.57 -9.92
CA PHE A 96 -9.44 -2.60 -8.88
C PHE A 96 -10.67 -2.42 -7.97
N PHE A 97 -10.93 -1.21 -7.47
CA PHE A 97 -12.11 -0.98 -6.62
C PHE A 97 -13.42 -1.05 -7.39
N THR A 98 -13.43 -0.66 -8.67
CA THR A 98 -14.61 -0.81 -9.53
C THR A 98 -14.98 -2.28 -9.72
N GLU A 99 -13.98 -3.14 -9.91
CA GLU A 99 -14.15 -4.59 -10.07
C GLU A 99 -14.51 -5.30 -8.75
N ASN A 100 -14.15 -4.71 -7.60
CA ASN A 100 -14.39 -5.27 -6.26
C ASN A 100 -15.44 -4.47 -5.47
N ALA A 101 -16.27 -3.66 -6.15
CA ALA A 101 -17.21 -2.71 -5.53
C ALA A 101 -18.27 -3.38 -4.62
N ASP A 102 -18.51 -4.68 -4.81
CA ASP A 102 -19.43 -5.49 -4.01
C ASP A 102 -18.90 -5.71 -2.59
N ILE A 103 -17.58 -5.63 -2.38
CA ILE A 103 -16.90 -5.81 -1.09
C ILE A 103 -16.87 -4.49 -0.30
N THR A 104 -16.79 -3.35 -0.97
CA THR A 104 -16.71 -2.01 -0.33
C THR A 104 -18.05 -1.40 0.07
N ARG A 105 -19.19 -2.06 -0.25
CA ARG A 105 -20.55 -1.58 0.05
C ARG A 105 -21.18 -2.15 1.33
N GLN A 106 -20.45 -3.01 2.07
CA GLN A 106 -20.90 -3.59 3.35
C GLN A 106 -20.43 -2.76 4.53
#